data_AF-A0A1Q5RA66-F1
#
_entry.id   AF-A0A1Q5RA66-F1
#
_cell.length_a   1.000
_cell.length_b   1.000
_cell.length_c   1.000
_cell.angle_alpha   90.00
_cell.angle_beta   90.00
_cell.angle_gamma   90.00
#
_symmetry.space_group_name_H-M   'P 1'
#
loop_
_entity.id
_entity.type
_entity.pdbx_description
1 polymer ?
#
loop_
_entity_poly.entity_id
_entity_poly.type
_entity_poly.pdbx_seq_one_letter_code
_entity_poly.pdbx_strand_id
1 'polypeptide(L)'
;MFDFFVHSFSSLSHGLLGYVVPFLFVLTIVVFFHELGHFLVARWAGVRVLTFSLGFGPELIGFNDRHGTRWKISAVPLGGYVKFFGDESEASTPSAETLAAMTPEERAGSFHHKKVGPRAAIVAAGPIANFILGALIFAGMALYYGKPSTIARVDGVVADGAAAAAGFKIGDVVVQIDGKPIESFADMQRIVAMNAGSALTFQVKRDGAIVSLSATPALLERKDPFGNRHRVGVLGVEHKSQAGEASTAPVGVGEALKIGVEQVWFIITSTFKFLGSLFVGQGNPNEVSGVLGIAKMSGQAASAGFQFVINLCAVLSVSIGLLNLFPIPLLDGGHLMFYAAEVVRGRPLSERTQEMGFRIGLGLVLMLMVFATYNDILRMAAS
;
A
#
# COMPACT_ATOMS: atom_id res chain seq x y z
N MET A 1 3.28 12.96 27.34
CA MET A 1 4.28 12.19 26.56
C MET A 1 3.90 12.15 25.09
N PHE A 2 2.64 11.87 24.74
CA PHE A 2 2.13 11.94 23.36
C PHE A 2 2.23 13.35 22.74
N ASP A 3 1.80 14.40 23.44
CA ASP A 3 1.89 15.78 22.92
C ASP A 3 3.33 16.26 22.72
N PHE A 4 4.25 15.81 23.58
CA PHE A 4 5.68 16.04 23.40
C PHE A 4 6.18 15.35 22.13
N PHE A 5 5.78 14.09 21.90
CA PHE A 5 6.14 13.35 20.69
C PHE A 5 5.58 14.01 19.42
N VAL A 6 4.31 14.46 19.44
CA VAL A 6 3.66 15.16 18.33
C VAL A 6 4.34 16.50 18.03
N HIS A 7 4.64 17.30 19.06
CA HIS A 7 5.34 18.58 18.89
C HIS A 7 6.80 18.40 18.43
N SER A 8 7.54 17.44 18.98
CA SER A 8 8.91 17.14 18.56
C SER A 8 8.98 16.60 17.13
N PHE A 9 7.99 15.81 16.71
CA PHE A 9 7.93 15.32 15.32
C PHE A 9 7.58 16.45 14.34
N SER A 10 6.69 17.36 14.73
CA SER A 10 6.33 18.55 13.94
C SER A 10 7.49 19.54 13.81
N SER A 11 8.36 19.68 14.82
CA SER A 11 9.49 20.62 14.80
C SER A 11 10.69 20.09 13.99
N LEU A 12 10.81 18.77 13.85
CA LEU A 12 11.81 18.12 12.98
C LEU A 12 11.51 18.28 11.48
N SER A 13 10.35 18.84 11.11
CA SER A 13 9.87 18.92 9.71
C SER A 13 10.64 19.91 8.81
N HIS A 14 11.54 20.72 9.36
CA HIS A 14 12.34 21.67 8.59
C HIS A 14 13.72 21.09 8.19
N GLY A 15 13.96 20.96 6.88
CA GLY A 15 15.23 20.50 6.29
C GLY A 15 15.28 19.00 5.97
N LEU A 16 16.45 18.47 5.63
CA LEU A 16 16.64 17.07 5.21
C LEU A 16 16.13 16.05 6.24
N LEU A 17 16.28 16.35 7.53
CA LEU A 17 15.79 15.51 8.63
C LEU A 17 14.26 15.37 8.63
N GLY A 18 13.54 16.39 8.18
CA GLY A 18 12.07 16.40 8.08
C GLY A 18 11.52 15.45 7.02
N TYR A 19 12.35 15.01 6.06
CA TYR A 19 11.98 13.99 5.09
C TYR A 19 12.47 12.61 5.51
N VAL A 20 13.72 12.52 5.98
CA VAL A 20 14.37 11.24 6.29
C VAL A 20 13.75 10.57 7.51
N VAL A 21 13.49 11.29 8.60
CA VAL A 21 12.98 10.68 9.84
C VAL A 21 11.58 10.09 9.63
N PRO A 22 10.59 10.81 9.07
CA PRO A 22 9.27 10.24 8.80
C PRO A 22 9.33 9.10 7.79
N PHE A 23 10.18 9.20 6.76
CA PHE A 23 10.39 8.13 5.80
C PHE A 23 10.88 6.85 6.46
N LEU A 24 11.94 6.94 7.28
CA LEU A 24 12.49 5.78 8.00
C LEU A 24 11.50 5.21 9.02
N PHE A 25 10.72 6.06 9.68
CA PHE A 25 9.67 5.62 10.59
C PHE A 25 8.61 4.77 9.86
N VAL A 26 8.08 5.28 8.75
CA VAL A 26 7.07 4.57 7.97
C VAL A 26 7.64 3.28 7.39
N LEU A 27 8.82 3.33 6.79
CA LEU A 27 9.48 2.17 6.20
C LEU A 27 9.75 1.08 7.24
N THR A 28 10.25 1.46 8.42
CA THR A 28 10.52 0.54 9.53
C THR A 28 9.27 -0.22 9.95
N ILE A 29 8.15 0.48 10.15
CA ILE A 29 6.90 -0.16 10.56
C ILE A 29 6.42 -1.14 9.49
N VAL A 30 6.36 -0.71 8.23
CA VAL A 30 5.82 -1.55 7.16
C VAL A 30 6.67 -2.81 6.96
N VAL A 31 8.00 -2.65 6.89
CA VAL A 31 8.92 -3.77 6.76
C VAL A 31 8.82 -4.70 7.96
N PHE A 32 8.81 -4.15 9.18
CA PHE A 32 8.75 -4.97 10.39
C PHE A 32 7.53 -5.90 10.38
N PHE A 33 6.33 -5.38 10.07
CA PHE A 33 5.12 -6.20 10.04
C PHE A 33 5.10 -7.21 8.89
N HIS A 34 5.68 -6.84 7.75
CA HIS A 34 5.89 -7.77 6.64
C HIS A 34 6.76 -8.97 7.06
N GLU A 35 7.96 -8.70 7.60
CA GLU A 35 8.85 -9.75 8.10
C GLU A 35 8.21 -10.54 9.26
N LEU A 36 7.45 -9.87 10.12
CA LEU A 36 6.72 -10.51 11.21
C LEU A 36 5.70 -11.53 10.69
N GLY A 37 5.05 -11.25 9.56
CA GLY A 37 4.14 -12.20 8.89
C GLY A 37 4.86 -13.51 8.55
N HIS A 38 5.97 -13.42 7.81
CA HIS A 38 6.79 -14.58 7.48
C HIS A 38 7.26 -15.32 8.74
N PHE A 39 7.76 -14.58 9.73
CA PHE A 39 8.27 -15.10 10.99
C PHE A 39 7.23 -15.93 11.76
N LEU A 40 6.04 -15.36 11.96
CA LEU A 40 4.98 -15.98 12.76
C LEU A 40 4.47 -17.26 12.09
N VAL A 41 4.24 -17.23 10.78
CA VAL A 41 3.74 -18.40 10.04
C VAL A 41 4.83 -19.46 9.91
N ALA A 42 6.10 -19.08 9.75
CA ALA A 42 7.21 -20.03 9.74
C ALA A 42 7.33 -20.79 11.06
N ARG A 43 7.24 -20.09 12.19
CA ARG A 43 7.21 -20.73 13.51
C ARG A 43 6.03 -21.66 13.67
N TRP A 44 4.84 -21.22 13.26
CA TRP A 44 3.63 -22.05 13.32
C TRP A 44 3.73 -23.31 12.46
N ALA A 45 4.39 -23.22 11.30
CA ALA A 45 4.70 -24.36 10.43
C ALA A 45 5.87 -25.23 10.92
N GLY A 46 6.43 -24.94 12.09
CA GLY A 46 7.56 -25.67 12.67
C GLY A 46 8.85 -25.50 11.88
N VAL A 47 9.06 -24.37 11.22
CA VAL A 47 10.33 -23.99 10.58
C VAL A 47 11.16 -23.21 11.60
N ARG A 48 12.43 -23.58 11.73
CA ARG A 48 13.34 -22.90 12.65
C ARG A 48 13.80 -21.58 12.01
N VAL A 49 13.60 -20.47 12.73
CA VAL A 49 14.05 -19.14 12.30
C VAL A 49 15.37 -18.81 13.00
N LEU A 50 16.39 -18.50 12.20
CA LEU A 50 17.73 -18.17 12.69
C LEU A 50 17.88 -16.68 12.99
N THR A 51 17.33 -15.82 12.15
CA THR A 51 17.50 -14.37 12.27
C THR A 51 16.24 -13.64 11.85
N PHE A 52 15.88 -12.63 12.63
CA PHE A 52 14.92 -11.60 12.27
C PHE A 52 15.70 -10.29 12.22
N SER A 53 15.87 -9.72 11.02
CA SER A 53 16.64 -8.51 10.79
C SER A 53 15.74 -7.39 10.32
N LEU A 54 15.80 -6.25 11.00
CA LEU A 54 15.33 -4.98 10.46
C LEU A 54 16.54 -4.24 9.89
N GLY A 55 16.56 -4.11 8.56
CA GLY A 55 17.69 -3.57 7.80
C GLY A 55 18.69 -4.63 7.34
N PHE A 56 19.67 -4.15 6.56
CA PHE A 56 20.75 -4.95 5.97
C PHE A 56 22.13 -4.51 6.47
N GLY A 57 23.13 -5.37 6.25
CA GLY A 57 24.53 -5.08 6.56
C GLY A 57 24.88 -5.29 8.04
N PRO A 58 25.90 -4.57 8.56
CA PRO A 58 26.43 -4.81 9.89
C PRO A 58 25.38 -4.56 10.96
N GLU A 59 25.35 -5.45 11.96
CA GLU A 59 24.45 -5.35 13.10
C GLU A 59 24.84 -4.14 13.98
N LEU A 60 23.86 -3.29 14.29
CA LEU A 60 24.03 -2.20 15.26
C LEU A 60 23.69 -2.66 16.67
N ILE A 61 22.56 -3.35 16.82
CA ILE A 61 22.05 -3.86 18.09
C ILE A 61 21.20 -5.09 17.85
N GLY A 62 21.22 -6.03 18.81
CA GLY A 62 20.39 -7.23 18.73
C GLY A 62 20.42 -8.06 20.00
N PHE A 63 19.49 -9.00 20.08
CA PHE A 63 19.34 -9.96 21.18
C PHE A 63 18.87 -11.32 20.65
N ASN A 64 19.03 -12.36 21.45
CA ASN A 64 18.50 -13.70 21.12
C ASN A 64 17.21 -13.95 21.90
N ASP A 65 16.17 -14.44 21.25
CA ASP A 65 14.95 -14.84 21.95
C ASP A 65 15.06 -16.24 22.58
N ARG A 66 14.03 -16.63 23.34
CA ARG A 66 13.97 -17.93 24.05
C ARG A 66 14.03 -19.16 23.14
N HIS A 67 13.83 -19.00 21.85
CA HIS A 67 13.88 -20.09 20.87
C HIS A 67 15.16 -20.03 20.02
N GLY A 68 16.10 -19.16 20.36
CA GLY A 68 17.41 -19.04 19.70
C GLY A 68 17.40 -18.18 18.43
N THR A 69 16.32 -17.44 18.13
CA THR A 69 16.30 -16.51 16.99
C THR A 69 17.08 -15.24 17.33
N ARG A 70 18.02 -14.82 16.47
CA ARG A 70 18.71 -13.52 16.56
C ARG A 70 17.80 -12.40 16.05
N TRP A 71 17.32 -11.54 16.94
CA TRP A 71 16.62 -10.31 16.60
C TRP A 71 17.64 -9.19 16.50
N LYS A 72 17.72 -8.51 15.35
CA LYS A 72 18.73 -7.45 15.13
C LYS A 72 18.19 -6.28 14.33
N ILE A 73 18.79 -5.11 14.59
CA ILE A 73 18.66 -3.91 13.76
C ILE A 73 20.03 -3.68 13.11
N SER A 74 20.04 -3.54 11.78
CA SER A 74 21.26 -3.35 10.99
C SER A 74 21.38 -1.93 10.46
N ALA A 75 22.60 -1.58 10.03
CA ALA A 75 22.95 -0.20 9.66
C ALA A 75 22.18 0.38 8.46
N VAL A 76 21.73 -0.46 7.53
CA VAL A 76 21.00 -0.02 6.33
C VAL A 76 19.50 -0.25 6.52
N PRO A 77 18.68 0.78 6.81
CA PRO A 77 17.27 0.63 7.19
C PRO A 77 16.33 0.49 5.97
N LEU A 78 16.82 0.01 4.83
CA LEU A 78 16.10 -0.04 3.55
C LEU A 78 15.44 -1.39 3.27
N GLY A 79 14.91 -2.04 4.31
CA GLY A 79 14.25 -3.35 4.21
C GLY A 79 14.51 -4.19 5.45
N GLY A 80 14.32 -5.50 5.34
CA GLY A 80 14.47 -6.47 6.41
C GLY A 80 14.49 -7.87 5.82
N TYR A 81 14.74 -8.86 6.67
CA TYR A 81 14.63 -10.26 6.26
C TYR A 81 14.42 -11.19 7.46
N VAL A 82 13.75 -12.30 7.20
CA VAL A 82 13.70 -13.47 8.08
C VAL A 82 14.55 -14.59 7.47
N LYS A 83 15.64 -14.96 8.15
CA LYS A 83 16.49 -16.08 7.72
C LYS A 83 15.97 -17.39 8.31
N PHE A 84 15.57 -18.32 7.46
CA PHE A 84 15.15 -19.66 7.86
C PHE A 84 16.32 -20.63 7.92
N PHE A 85 16.14 -21.70 8.69
CA PHE A 85 17.11 -22.78 8.74
C PHE A 85 17.15 -23.52 7.39
N GLY A 86 18.32 -23.47 6.74
CA GLY A 86 18.56 -24.01 5.39
C GLY A 86 18.75 -22.97 4.29
N ASP A 87 18.56 -21.68 4.57
CA ASP A 87 18.83 -20.60 3.62
C ASP A 87 20.33 -20.25 3.61
N GLU A 88 20.93 -20.06 2.44
CA GLU A 88 22.31 -19.54 2.31
C GLU A 88 22.36 -18.03 2.52
N SER A 89 21.47 -17.31 1.86
CA SER A 89 21.51 -15.86 1.74
C SER A 89 20.28 -15.17 2.32
N GLU A 90 20.36 -13.85 2.44
CA GLU A 90 19.27 -12.97 2.88
C GLU A 90 18.09 -12.96 1.89
N ALA A 91 18.28 -13.49 0.67
CA ALA A 91 17.25 -13.64 -0.36
C ALA A 91 16.59 -15.03 -0.39
N SER A 92 16.71 -15.82 0.69
CA SER A 92 16.10 -17.17 0.79
C SER A 92 16.50 -18.14 -0.32
N THR A 93 17.75 -18.06 -0.79
CA THR A 93 18.29 -19.00 -1.80
C THR A 93 18.76 -20.30 -1.11
N PRO A 94 18.40 -21.49 -1.64
CA PRO A 94 18.79 -22.77 -1.05
C PRO A 94 20.29 -23.05 -1.19
N SER A 95 20.86 -23.73 -0.19
CA SER A 95 22.20 -24.33 -0.25
C SER A 95 22.14 -25.75 -0.77
N ALA A 96 22.72 -26.00 -1.94
CA ALA A 96 22.88 -27.39 -2.41
C ALA A 96 23.75 -28.21 -1.42
N GLU A 97 24.79 -27.60 -0.84
CA GLU A 97 25.73 -28.28 0.06
C GLU A 97 25.17 -28.48 1.49
N THR A 98 24.52 -27.47 2.09
CA THR A 98 23.95 -27.59 3.43
C THR A 98 22.70 -28.47 3.44
N LEU A 99 21.86 -28.44 2.40
CA LEU A 99 20.70 -29.35 2.30
C LEU A 99 21.12 -30.82 2.19
N ALA A 100 22.25 -31.11 1.52
CA ALA A 100 22.79 -32.46 1.38
C ALA A 100 23.33 -33.04 2.69
N ALA A 101 23.92 -32.19 3.56
CA ALA A 101 24.56 -32.59 4.81
C ALA A 101 23.63 -32.68 6.04
N MET A 102 22.33 -32.29 5.92
CA MET A 102 21.40 -32.25 7.06
C MET A 102 20.99 -33.64 7.57
N THR A 103 20.93 -33.78 8.89
CA THR A 103 20.32 -34.92 9.59
C THR A 103 18.79 -34.97 9.39
N PRO A 104 18.11 -36.12 9.61
CA PRO A 104 16.67 -36.24 9.47
C PRO A 104 15.86 -35.25 10.35
N GLU A 105 16.30 -34.96 11.58
CA GLU A 105 15.67 -33.94 12.43
C GLU A 105 15.88 -32.51 11.90
N GLU A 106 17.05 -32.22 11.32
CA GLU A 106 17.37 -30.91 10.71
C GLU A 106 16.57 -30.67 9.42
N ARG A 107 16.36 -31.72 8.61
CA ARG A 107 15.47 -31.66 7.44
C ARG A 107 14.03 -31.37 7.83
N ALA A 108 13.55 -31.90 8.97
CA ALA A 108 12.19 -31.64 9.45
C ALA A 108 11.97 -30.17 9.85
N GLY A 109 13.02 -29.46 10.28
CA GLY A 109 13.01 -28.03 10.63
C GLY A 109 13.37 -27.07 9.50
N SER A 110 13.77 -27.58 8.34
CA SER A 110 14.22 -26.79 7.18
C SER A 110 13.04 -26.31 6.33
N PHE A 111 13.10 -25.05 5.88
CA PHE A 111 12.08 -24.45 5.01
C PHE A 111 11.93 -25.19 3.67
N HIS A 112 13.05 -25.47 2.98
CA HIS A 112 13.04 -26.06 1.64
C HIS A 112 12.49 -27.48 1.58
N HIS A 113 12.58 -28.24 2.69
CA HIS A 113 12.09 -29.61 2.79
C HIS A 113 10.60 -29.72 3.17
N LYS A 114 9.95 -28.60 3.53
CA LYS A 114 8.50 -28.60 3.73
C LYS A 114 7.77 -28.81 2.41
N LYS A 115 6.57 -29.38 2.49
CA LYS A 115 5.63 -29.44 1.36
C LYS A 115 5.33 -28.03 0.83
N VAL A 116 4.88 -27.94 -0.42
CA VAL A 116 4.55 -26.67 -1.07
C VAL A 116 3.58 -25.82 -0.23
N GLY A 117 2.54 -26.41 0.37
CA GLY A 117 1.53 -25.69 1.15
C GLY A 117 2.11 -24.83 2.27
N PRO A 118 2.85 -25.40 3.24
CA PRO A 118 3.54 -24.62 4.28
C PRO A 118 4.49 -23.56 3.73
N ARG A 119 5.27 -23.85 2.68
CA ARG A 119 6.18 -22.85 2.08
C ARG A 119 5.39 -21.68 1.49
N ALA A 120 4.33 -21.97 0.73
CA ALA A 120 3.46 -20.96 0.15
C ALA A 120 2.74 -20.13 1.24
N ALA A 121 2.31 -20.76 2.34
CA ALA A 121 1.69 -20.06 3.46
C ALA A 121 2.68 -19.09 4.13
N ILE A 122 3.93 -19.50 4.36
CA ILE A 122 4.98 -18.66 4.93
C ILE A 122 5.26 -17.46 4.01
N VAL A 123 5.44 -17.70 2.71
CA VAL A 123 5.71 -16.63 1.73
C VAL A 123 4.53 -15.68 1.58
N ALA A 124 3.29 -16.17 1.58
CA ALA A 124 2.12 -15.30 1.51
C ALA A 124 1.87 -14.51 2.80
N ALA A 125 2.42 -14.95 3.94
CA ALA A 125 2.15 -14.36 5.24
C ALA A 125 2.66 -12.92 5.37
N GLY A 126 3.81 -12.59 4.78
CA GLY A 126 4.35 -11.23 4.82
C GLY A 126 3.43 -10.21 4.15
N PRO A 127 3.04 -10.41 2.88
CA PRO A 127 2.07 -9.55 2.20
C PRO A 127 0.72 -9.46 2.91
N ILE A 128 0.22 -10.59 3.43
CA ILE A 128 -1.05 -10.63 4.18
C ILE A 128 -0.95 -9.81 5.48
N ALA A 129 0.18 -9.90 6.20
CA ALA A 129 0.40 -9.10 7.41
C ALA A 129 0.35 -7.60 7.12
N ASN A 130 0.84 -7.17 5.97
CA ASN A 130 0.71 -5.78 5.51
C ASN A 130 -0.74 -5.37 5.22
N PHE A 131 -1.54 -6.21 4.57
CA PHE A 131 -2.96 -5.92 4.39
C PHE A 131 -3.71 -5.82 5.73
N ILE A 132 -3.38 -6.72 6.67
CA ILE A 132 -3.95 -6.68 8.02
C ILE A 132 -3.53 -5.39 8.74
N LEU A 133 -2.24 -5.02 8.70
CA LEU A 133 -1.75 -3.78 9.30
C LEU A 133 -2.47 -2.56 8.73
N GLY A 134 -2.56 -2.45 7.40
CA GLY A 134 -3.28 -1.36 6.73
C GLY A 134 -4.74 -1.28 7.17
N ALA A 135 -5.46 -2.40 7.17
CA ALA A 135 -6.86 -2.46 7.62
C ALA A 135 -7.02 -2.01 9.08
N LEU A 136 -6.13 -2.47 9.97
CA LEU A 136 -6.17 -2.10 11.39
C LEU A 136 -5.84 -0.63 11.61
N ILE A 137 -4.88 -0.05 10.86
CA ILE A 137 -4.58 1.38 10.95
C ILE A 137 -5.77 2.20 10.48
N PHE A 138 -6.36 1.88 9.32
CA PHE A 138 -7.56 2.58 8.83
C PHE A 138 -8.75 2.45 9.78
N ALA A 139 -8.96 1.27 10.36
CA ALA A 139 -10.00 1.05 11.36
C ALA A 139 -9.74 1.87 12.64
N GLY A 140 -8.49 1.90 13.12
CA GLY A 140 -8.10 2.73 14.26
C GLY A 140 -8.29 4.23 14.00
N MET A 141 -7.95 4.68 12.79
CA MET A 141 -8.22 6.06 12.37
C MET A 141 -9.73 6.35 12.32
N ALA A 142 -10.54 5.45 11.76
CA ALA A 142 -11.98 5.62 11.70
C ALA A 142 -12.60 5.66 13.10
N LEU A 143 -12.17 4.78 14.01
CA LEU A 143 -12.60 4.79 15.42
C LEU A 143 -12.28 6.11 16.12
N TYR A 144 -11.10 6.67 15.87
CA TYR A 144 -10.62 7.84 16.57
C TYR A 144 -11.16 9.16 15.98
N TYR A 145 -11.17 9.29 14.65
CA TYR A 145 -11.56 10.53 13.95
C TYR A 145 -13.03 10.52 13.47
N GLY A 146 -13.66 9.34 13.47
CA GLY A 146 -14.95 9.13 12.82
C GLY A 146 -14.81 8.93 11.30
N LYS A 147 -15.95 8.70 10.63
CA LYS A 147 -16.05 8.69 9.17
C LYS A 147 -16.54 10.03 8.65
N PRO A 148 -16.14 10.49 7.45
CA PRO A 148 -16.73 11.66 6.83
C PRO A 148 -18.25 11.54 6.76
N SER A 149 -18.98 12.56 7.20
CA SER A 149 -20.46 12.54 7.24
C SER A 149 -21.10 13.72 6.51
N THR A 150 -20.33 14.47 5.73
CA THR A 150 -20.88 15.53 4.90
C THR A 150 -21.77 14.95 3.82
N ILE A 151 -23.02 15.40 3.74
CA ILE A 151 -23.95 14.89 2.73
C ILE A 151 -23.44 15.27 1.34
N ALA A 152 -23.62 14.39 0.36
CA ALA A 152 -23.18 14.61 -1.02
C ALA A 152 -24.10 15.59 -1.78
N ARG A 153 -24.30 16.79 -1.20
CA ARG A 153 -25.11 17.87 -1.75
C ARG A 153 -24.28 18.72 -2.71
N VAL A 154 -24.86 19.01 -3.86
CA VAL A 154 -24.31 19.93 -4.86
C VAL A 154 -24.60 21.36 -4.42
N ASP A 155 -23.60 22.06 -3.91
CA ASP A 155 -23.71 23.47 -3.51
C ASP A 155 -23.27 24.44 -4.62
N GLY A 156 -22.61 23.91 -5.64
CA GLY A 156 -22.21 24.63 -6.85
C GLY A 156 -21.89 23.68 -7.99
N VAL A 157 -22.00 24.18 -9.22
CA VAL A 157 -21.64 23.48 -10.44
C VAL A 157 -20.76 24.40 -11.27
N VAL A 158 -19.54 23.94 -11.59
CA VAL A 158 -18.60 24.68 -12.43
C VAL A 158 -19.17 24.79 -13.84
N ALA A 159 -19.23 26.01 -14.37
CA ALA A 159 -19.66 26.27 -15.75
C ALA A 159 -18.78 25.46 -16.73
N ASP A 160 -19.40 24.91 -17.77
CA ASP A 160 -18.75 24.03 -18.77
C ASP A 160 -18.09 22.75 -18.22
N GLY A 161 -18.33 22.42 -16.94
CA GLY A 161 -17.86 21.18 -16.32
C GLY A 161 -18.71 19.95 -16.70
N ALA A 162 -18.16 18.75 -16.47
CA ALA A 162 -18.86 17.49 -16.73
C ALA A 162 -20.21 17.37 -15.99
N ALA A 163 -20.32 17.93 -14.79
CA ALA A 163 -21.55 18.05 -14.02
C ALA A 163 -22.59 18.93 -14.74
N ALA A 164 -22.18 20.08 -15.27
CA ALA A 164 -23.07 20.99 -15.99
C ALA A 164 -23.59 20.32 -17.26
N ALA A 165 -22.70 19.68 -18.03
CA ALA A 165 -23.06 18.94 -19.24
C ALA A 165 -24.03 17.77 -18.98
N ALA A 166 -23.89 17.12 -17.82
CA ALA A 166 -24.77 16.05 -17.38
C ALA A 166 -26.07 16.53 -16.71
N GLY A 167 -26.25 17.85 -16.54
CA GLY A 167 -27.49 18.42 -16.01
C GLY A 167 -27.63 18.37 -14.49
N PHE A 168 -26.52 18.31 -13.74
CA PHE A 168 -26.54 18.52 -12.28
C PHE A 168 -27.02 19.94 -11.94
N LYS A 169 -27.73 20.08 -10.83
CA LYS A 169 -28.26 21.35 -10.34
C LYS A 169 -27.88 21.57 -8.88
N ILE A 170 -27.78 22.83 -8.49
CA ILE A 170 -27.60 23.22 -7.10
C ILE A 170 -28.79 22.69 -6.29
N GLY A 171 -28.49 22.05 -5.15
CA GLY A 171 -29.48 21.40 -4.29
C GLY A 171 -29.66 19.90 -4.53
N ASP A 172 -29.12 19.35 -5.63
CA ASP A 172 -29.10 17.91 -5.84
C ASP A 172 -28.34 17.21 -4.71
N VAL A 173 -28.89 16.12 -4.18
CA VAL A 173 -28.19 15.25 -3.23
C VAL A 173 -27.89 13.94 -3.90
N VAL A 174 -26.62 13.63 -4.12
CA VAL A 174 -26.21 12.37 -4.73
C VAL A 174 -26.39 11.25 -3.71
N VAL A 175 -27.16 10.21 -4.07
CA VAL A 175 -27.46 9.07 -3.19
C VAL A 175 -26.83 7.77 -3.68
N GLN A 176 -26.50 7.68 -4.97
CA GLN A 176 -25.95 6.47 -5.59
C GLN A 176 -25.03 6.79 -6.77
N ILE A 177 -23.99 5.99 -6.97
CA ILE A 177 -23.14 5.99 -8.17
C ILE A 177 -22.97 4.55 -8.65
N ASP A 178 -23.25 4.29 -9.93
CA ASP A 178 -23.19 2.96 -10.58
C ASP A 178 -23.87 1.84 -9.78
N GLY A 179 -25.08 2.11 -9.29
CA GLY A 179 -25.85 1.13 -8.51
C GLY A 179 -25.37 0.94 -7.06
N LYS A 180 -24.32 1.65 -6.61
CA LYS A 180 -23.79 1.57 -5.25
C LYS A 180 -24.16 2.81 -4.44
N PRO A 181 -24.79 2.66 -3.26
CA PRO A 181 -25.12 3.80 -2.42
C PRO A 181 -23.84 4.50 -1.95
N ILE A 182 -23.91 5.82 -1.82
CA ILE A 182 -22.85 6.63 -1.20
C ILE A 182 -23.37 7.24 0.09
N GLU A 183 -22.50 7.38 1.09
CA GLU A 183 -22.87 7.91 2.40
C GLU A 183 -22.41 9.34 2.61
N SER A 184 -21.40 9.79 1.84
CA SER A 184 -20.78 11.09 2.01
C SER A 184 -20.33 11.74 0.70
N PHE A 185 -20.09 13.05 0.74
CA PHE A 185 -19.44 13.76 -0.37
C PHE A 185 -18.02 13.23 -0.62
N ALA A 186 -17.32 12.79 0.42
CA ALA A 186 -15.99 12.19 0.30
C ALA A 186 -16.03 10.87 -0.51
N ASP A 187 -17.07 10.06 -0.37
CA ASP A 187 -17.27 8.86 -1.19
C ASP A 187 -17.47 9.23 -2.66
N MET A 188 -18.31 10.23 -2.94
CA MET A 188 -18.50 10.75 -4.29
C MET A 188 -17.18 11.22 -4.90
N GLN A 189 -16.41 12.03 -4.17
CA GLN A 189 -15.12 12.53 -4.64
C GLN A 189 -14.14 11.39 -4.95
N ARG A 190 -14.05 10.39 -4.07
CA ARG A 190 -13.20 9.21 -4.23
C ARG A 190 -13.58 8.41 -5.49
N ILE A 191 -14.87 8.17 -5.71
CA ILE A 191 -15.36 7.43 -6.89
C ILE A 191 -15.10 8.24 -8.17
N VAL A 192 -15.42 9.53 -8.18
CA VAL A 192 -15.21 10.42 -9.33
C VAL A 192 -13.73 10.53 -9.70
N ALA A 193 -12.84 10.69 -8.71
CA ALA A 193 -11.41 10.86 -8.94
C ALA A 193 -10.77 9.65 -9.66
N MET A 194 -11.29 8.44 -9.41
CA MET A 194 -10.76 7.18 -9.93
C MET A 194 -11.36 6.73 -11.26
N ASN A 195 -12.36 7.43 -11.80
CA ASN A 195 -13.07 7.03 -13.02
C ASN A 195 -13.05 8.16 -14.07
N ALA A 196 -11.94 8.88 -14.18
CA ALA A 196 -11.71 9.86 -15.24
C ALA A 196 -11.90 9.22 -16.62
N GLY A 197 -12.62 9.90 -17.52
CA GLY A 197 -12.89 9.42 -18.87
C GLY A 197 -13.90 8.27 -18.99
N SER A 198 -14.37 7.71 -17.87
CA SER A 198 -15.41 6.67 -17.84
C SER A 198 -16.76 7.28 -17.46
N ALA A 199 -17.82 6.93 -18.20
CA ALA A 199 -19.17 7.38 -17.87
C ALA A 199 -19.62 6.73 -16.56
N LEU A 200 -20.08 7.56 -15.62
CA LEU A 200 -20.66 7.14 -14.34
C LEU A 200 -22.15 7.48 -14.34
N THR A 201 -22.95 6.57 -13.81
CA THR A 201 -24.40 6.77 -13.61
C THR A 201 -24.66 7.21 -12.17
N PHE A 202 -25.19 8.41 -12.00
CA PHE A 202 -25.55 8.99 -10.72
C PHE A 202 -27.04 8.89 -10.50
N GLN A 203 -27.46 8.58 -9.27
CA GLN A 203 -28.82 8.85 -8.81
C GLN A 203 -28.77 10.02 -7.84
N VAL A 204 -29.53 11.07 -8.16
CA VAL A 204 -29.61 12.29 -7.36
C VAL A 204 -31.04 12.51 -6.88
N LYS A 205 -31.20 12.95 -5.64
CA LYS A 205 -32.47 13.41 -5.10
C LYS A 205 -32.62 14.89 -5.44
N ARG A 206 -33.61 15.20 -6.27
CA ARG A 206 -33.97 16.56 -6.71
C ARG A 206 -35.44 16.79 -6.43
N ASP A 207 -35.75 17.81 -5.63
CA ASP A 207 -37.13 18.15 -5.25
C ASP A 207 -37.94 16.97 -4.70
N GLY A 208 -37.27 16.03 -4.02
CA GLY A 208 -37.89 14.82 -3.45
C GLY A 208 -37.97 13.63 -4.40
N ALA A 209 -37.78 13.81 -5.71
CA ALA A 209 -37.74 12.73 -6.69
C ALA A 209 -36.29 12.24 -6.93
N ILE A 210 -36.15 10.97 -7.35
CA ILE A 210 -34.87 10.43 -7.76
C ILE A 210 -34.71 10.62 -9.28
N VAL A 211 -33.64 11.29 -9.68
CA VAL A 211 -33.27 11.56 -11.07
C VAL A 211 -31.97 10.83 -11.38
N SER A 212 -31.93 10.11 -12.50
CA SER A 212 -30.71 9.48 -12.99
C SER A 212 -29.99 10.41 -13.95
N LEU A 213 -28.71 10.65 -13.71
CA LEU A 213 -27.82 11.47 -14.54
C LEU A 213 -26.61 10.63 -14.96
N SER A 214 -26.16 10.78 -16.20
CA SER A 214 -24.93 10.14 -16.69
C SER A 214 -23.88 11.21 -16.93
N ALA A 215 -22.73 11.08 -16.28
CA ALA A 215 -21.64 12.05 -16.42
C ALA A 215 -20.29 11.36 -16.51
N THR A 216 -19.42 11.90 -17.36
CA THR A 216 -18.06 11.41 -17.55
C THR A 216 -17.09 12.39 -16.91
N PRO A 217 -16.44 12.06 -15.77
CA PRO A 217 -15.46 12.95 -15.14
C PRO A 217 -14.32 13.29 -16.10
N ALA A 218 -13.98 14.57 -16.19
CA ALA A 218 -12.87 15.03 -17.02
C ALA A 218 -11.54 14.80 -16.30
N LEU A 219 -10.49 14.41 -17.02
CA LEU A 219 -9.15 14.33 -16.46
C LEU A 219 -8.54 15.73 -16.40
N LEU A 220 -8.36 16.27 -15.19
CA LEU A 220 -7.76 17.59 -14.98
C LEU A 220 -6.51 17.49 -14.11
N GLU A 221 -5.52 18.34 -14.41
CA GLU A 221 -4.34 18.51 -13.58
C GLU A 221 -4.68 19.45 -12.41
N ARG A 222 -4.48 18.96 -11.17
CA ARG A 222 -4.59 19.75 -9.95
C ARG A 222 -3.25 19.79 -9.23
N LYS A 223 -2.96 20.94 -8.62
CA LYS A 223 -1.89 21.06 -7.63
C LYS A 223 -2.43 20.78 -6.24
N ASP A 224 -1.74 19.94 -5.49
CA ASP A 224 -2.03 19.75 -4.06
C ASP A 224 -1.49 20.93 -3.22
N PRO A 225 -1.80 21.01 -1.92
CA PRO A 225 -1.30 22.07 -1.03
C PRO A 225 0.23 22.14 -0.92
N PHE A 226 0.93 21.10 -1.37
CA PHE A 226 2.39 21.02 -1.38
C PHE A 226 2.99 21.29 -2.77
N GLY A 227 2.18 21.75 -3.72
CA GLY A 227 2.59 22.11 -5.08
C GLY A 227 2.79 20.93 -6.03
N ASN A 228 2.54 19.69 -5.60
CA ASN A 228 2.64 18.51 -6.46
C ASN A 228 1.48 18.50 -7.46
N ARG A 229 1.77 18.22 -8.73
CA ARG A 229 0.79 18.12 -9.81
C ARG A 229 0.30 16.68 -9.93
N HIS A 230 -1.01 16.48 -9.87
CA HIS A 230 -1.66 15.19 -10.04
C HIS A 230 -2.83 15.31 -11.00
N ARG A 231 -3.01 14.29 -11.85
CA ARG A 231 -4.18 14.20 -12.74
C ARG A 231 -5.26 13.40 -12.03
N VAL A 232 -6.43 14.01 -11.88
CA VAL A 232 -7.56 13.40 -11.19
C VAL A 232 -8.83 13.58 -12.00
N GLY A 233 -9.76 12.64 -11.86
CA GLY A 233 -11.11 12.81 -12.38
C GLY A 233 -11.82 13.95 -11.65
N VAL A 234 -12.35 14.91 -12.42
CA VAL A 234 -13.09 16.05 -11.90
C VAL A 234 -14.45 16.12 -12.57
N LEU A 235 -15.49 16.11 -11.75
CA LEU A 235 -16.86 16.25 -12.21
C LEU A 235 -17.28 17.73 -12.32
N GLY A 236 -16.70 18.62 -11.50
CA GLY A 236 -17.09 20.03 -11.44
C GLY A 236 -18.27 20.31 -10.51
N VAL A 237 -18.45 19.48 -9.48
CA VAL A 237 -19.37 19.73 -8.36
C VAL A 237 -18.61 20.38 -7.21
N GLU A 238 -19.18 21.44 -6.65
CA GLU A 238 -18.69 22.09 -5.44
C GLU A 238 -19.56 21.71 -4.24
N HIS A 239 -18.91 21.55 -3.09
CA HIS A 239 -19.56 21.37 -1.80
C HIS A 239 -19.05 22.46 -0.85
N LYS A 240 -19.99 23.14 -0.20
CA LYS A 240 -19.70 24.17 0.81
C LYS A 240 -20.11 23.60 2.15
N SER A 241 -19.13 23.35 3.01
CA SER A 241 -19.38 22.94 4.40
C SER A 241 -20.26 24.00 5.08
N GLN A 242 -21.46 23.60 5.51
CA GLN A 242 -22.39 24.50 6.20
C GLN A 242 -22.07 24.54 7.70
N ALA A 243 -22.24 25.71 8.33
CA ALA A 243 -22.04 25.86 9.76
C ALA A 243 -23.02 24.95 10.54
N GLY A 244 -22.48 24.02 11.34
CA GLY A 244 -23.24 23.04 12.11
C GLY A 244 -23.33 21.65 11.47
N GLU A 245 -22.86 21.46 10.24
CA GLU A 245 -22.73 20.14 9.63
C GLU A 245 -21.52 19.43 10.25
N ALA A 246 -21.76 18.31 10.96
CA ALA A 246 -20.67 17.50 11.48
C ALA A 246 -19.85 16.97 10.29
N SER A 247 -18.58 17.38 10.23
CA SER A 247 -17.64 16.92 9.20
C SER A 247 -17.38 15.42 9.30
N THR A 248 -17.48 14.88 10.53
CA THR A 248 -17.34 13.46 10.82
C THR A 248 -18.43 12.94 11.75
N ALA A 249 -18.77 11.66 11.57
CA ALA A 249 -19.65 10.91 12.46
C ALA A 249 -18.85 9.83 13.20
N PRO A 250 -19.09 9.62 14.50
CA PRO A 250 -18.46 8.53 15.24
C PRO A 250 -18.90 7.18 14.68
N VAL A 251 -18.00 6.19 14.73
CA VAL A 251 -18.26 4.83 14.22
C VAL A 251 -17.99 3.81 15.32
N GLY A 252 -18.76 2.72 15.31
CA GLY A 252 -18.52 1.57 16.20
C GLY A 252 -17.35 0.70 15.74
N VAL A 253 -16.87 -0.20 16.59
CA VAL A 253 -15.74 -1.11 16.28
C VAL A 253 -15.99 -1.96 15.03
N GLY A 254 -17.18 -2.54 14.89
CA GLY A 254 -17.51 -3.36 13.71
C GLY A 254 -17.53 -2.55 12.42
N GLU A 255 -18.08 -1.33 12.46
CA GLU A 255 -18.11 -0.43 11.32
C GLU A 255 -16.71 0.07 10.95
N ALA A 256 -15.87 0.38 11.94
CA ALA A 256 -14.49 0.78 11.70
C ALA A 256 -13.65 -0.33 11.06
N LEU A 257 -13.82 -1.57 11.49
CA LEU A 257 -13.16 -2.72 10.84
C LEU A 257 -13.63 -2.88 9.39
N LYS A 258 -14.92 -2.70 9.13
CA LYS A 258 -15.48 -2.68 7.76
C LYS A 258 -14.82 -1.58 6.93
N ILE A 259 -14.74 -0.34 7.45
CA ILE A 259 -14.05 0.78 6.79
C ILE A 259 -12.60 0.41 6.49
N GLY A 260 -11.89 -0.20 7.45
CA GLY A 260 -10.51 -0.64 7.25
C GLY A 260 -10.35 -1.59 6.06
N VAL A 261 -11.20 -2.61 5.96
CA VAL A 261 -11.22 -3.55 4.83
C VAL A 261 -11.59 -2.85 3.52
N GLU A 262 -12.57 -1.95 3.54
CA GLU A 262 -12.99 -1.18 2.36
C GLU A 262 -11.87 -0.28 1.83
N GLN A 263 -11.07 0.31 2.72
CA GLN A 263 -9.91 1.11 2.31
C GLN A 263 -8.80 0.26 1.70
N VAL A 264 -8.50 -0.92 2.28
CA VAL A 264 -7.56 -1.87 1.66
C VAL A 264 -8.04 -2.28 0.26
N TRP A 265 -9.32 -2.66 0.14
CA TRP A 265 -9.91 -3.04 -1.15
C TRP A 265 -9.87 -1.89 -2.16
N PHE A 266 -10.16 -0.68 -1.70
CA PHE A 266 -10.07 0.53 -2.53
C PHE A 266 -8.66 0.75 -3.06
N ILE A 267 -7.63 0.63 -2.23
CA ILE A 267 -6.23 0.78 -2.68
C ILE A 267 -5.89 -0.30 -3.71
N ILE A 268 -6.20 -1.57 -3.43
CA ILE A 268 -5.91 -2.69 -4.34
C ILE A 268 -6.56 -2.45 -5.72
N THR A 269 -7.86 -2.16 -5.74
CA THR A 269 -8.59 -1.93 -6.99
C THR A 269 -8.11 -0.69 -7.73
N SER A 270 -7.74 0.36 -7.00
CA SER A 270 -7.18 1.60 -7.57
C SER A 270 -5.82 1.36 -8.21
N THR A 271 -4.94 0.59 -7.56
CA THR A 271 -3.64 0.21 -8.11
C THR A 271 -3.80 -0.58 -9.41
N PHE A 272 -4.70 -1.56 -9.47
CA PHE A 272 -4.95 -2.31 -10.69
C PHE A 272 -5.57 -1.46 -11.81
N LYS A 273 -6.49 -0.54 -11.49
CA LYS A 273 -7.04 0.42 -12.47
C LYS A 273 -5.94 1.33 -13.03
N PHE A 274 -5.05 1.83 -12.17
CA PHE A 274 -3.91 2.64 -12.59
C PHE A 274 -2.95 1.86 -13.49
N LEU A 275 -2.57 0.64 -13.10
CA LEU A 275 -1.75 -0.24 -13.94
C LEU A 275 -2.41 -0.50 -15.30
N GLY A 276 -3.72 -0.80 -15.32
CA GLY A 276 -4.48 -1.00 -16.55
C GLY A 276 -4.49 0.25 -17.46
N SER A 277 -4.62 1.44 -16.88
CA SER A 277 -4.63 2.69 -17.68
C SER A 277 -3.28 2.98 -18.34
N LEU A 278 -2.17 2.53 -17.75
CA LEU A 278 -0.84 2.61 -18.37
C LEU A 278 -0.75 1.75 -19.64
N PHE A 279 -1.33 0.56 -19.65
CA PHE A 279 -1.31 -0.33 -20.83
C PHE A 279 -2.22 0.14 -21.96
N VAL A 280 -3.33 0.83 -21.64
CA VAL A 280 -4.27 1.39 -22.63
C VAL A 280 -3.81 2.77 -23.14
N GLY A 281 -2.70 3.31 -22.62
CA GLY A 281 -2.14 4.60 -23.02
C GLY A 281 -2.90 5.83 -22.49
N GLN A 282 -3.79 5.63 -21.50
CA GLN A 282 -4.54 6.71 -20.86
C GLN A 282 -3.84 7.24 -19.58
N GLY A 283 -3.07 6.39 -18.90
CA GLY A 283 -2.33 6.72 -17.67
C GLY A 283 -1.04 7.51 -17.92
N ASN A 284 -0.50 8.17 -16.89
CA ASN A 284 0.83 8.79 -16.95
C ASN A 284 1.86 7.83 -16.36
N PRO A 285 2.84 7.32 -17.13
CA PRO A 285 3.96 6.58 -16.56
C PRO A 285 4.75 7.40 -15.54
N ASN A 286 4.75 8.73 -15.69
CA ASN A 286 5.46 9.63 -14.78
C ASN A 286 4.76 9.79 -13.43
N GLU A 287 3.58 9.22 -13.20
CA GLU A 287 2.91 9.20 -11.90
C GLU A 287 3.42 8.09 -10.98
N VAL A 288 4.22 7.14 -11.48
CA VAL A 288 4.89 6.13 -10.65
C VAL A 288 5.95 6.81 -9.78
N SER A 289 5.80 6.70 -8.46
CA SER A 289 6.77 7.21 -7.48
C SER A 289 7.78 6.14 -7.09
N GLY A 290 9.05 6.54 -7.00
CA GLY A 290 10.13 5.72 -6.44
C GLY A 290 10.39 6.05 -4.98
N VAL A 291 11.57 5.64 -4.50
CA VAL A 291 12.00 5.83 -3.10
C VAL A 291 12.09 7.31 -2.74
N LEU A 292 12.56 8.16 -3.65
CA LEU A 292 12.67 9.60 -3.44
C LEU A 292 11.30 10.27 -3.32
N GLY A 293 10.34 9.85 -4.15
CA GLY A 293 8.95 10.30 -4.08
C GLY A 293 8.32 9.93 -2.74
N ILE A 294 8.50 8.69 -2.27
CA ILE A 294 8.00 8.24 -0.96
C ILE A 294 8.63 9.05 0.18
N ALA A 295 9.93 9.35 0.11
CA ALA A 295 10.60 10.19 1.11
C ALA A 295 10.03 11.61 1.14
N LYS A 296 9.78 12.21 -0.04
CA LYS A 296 9.12 13.52 -0.17
C LYS A 296 7.71 13.49 0.45
N MET A 297 6.90 12.51 0.08
CA MET A 297 5.54 12.34 0.61
C MET A 297 5.54 12.13 2.13
N SER A 298 6.53 11.42 2.67
CA SER A 298 6.67 11.22 4.12
C SER A 298 6.95 12.51 4.86
N GLY A 299 7.82 13.38 4.33
CA GLY A 299 8.08 14.70 4.91
C GLY A 299 6.91 15.67 4.77
N GLN A 300 6.19 15.64 3.64
CA GLN A 300 4.95 16.41 3.45
C GLN A 300 3.87 15.97 4.44
N ALA A 301 3.67 14.65 4.60
CA ALA A 301 2.76 14.09 5.60
C ALA A 301 3.14 14.51 7.02
N ALA A 302 4.43 14.46 7.38
CA ALA A 302 4.90 14.90 8.69
C ALA A 302 4.63 16.39 8.94
N SER A 303 4.83 17.22 7.92
CA SER A 303 4.55 18.66 7.97
C SER A 303 3.05 18.96 8.09
N ALA A 304 2.21 18.10 7.51
CA ALA A 304 0.75 18.19 7.59
C ALA A 304 0.19 17.73 8.94
N GLY A 305 0.93 16.86 9.63
CA GLY A 305 0.59 16.35 10.96
C GLY A 305 0.66 14.82 11.06
N PHE A 306 0.77 14.33 12.29
CA PHE A 306 1.00 12.91 12.57
C PHE A 306 -0.08 11.98 11.98
N GLN A 307 -1.33 12.43 11.91
CA GLN A 307 -2.42 11.69 11.27
C GLN A 307 -2.11 11.32 9.81
N PHE A 308 -1.48 12.21 9.05
CA PHE A 308 -1.12 11.96 7.66
C PHE A 308 0.02 10.96 7.53
N VAL A 309 0.96 10.93 8.50
CA VAL A 309 2.04 9.94 8.54
C VAL A 309 1.48 8.55 8.81
N ILE A 310 0.53 8.44 9.74
CA ILE A 310 -0.17 7.17 10.03
C ILE A 310 -0.99 6.71 8.82
N ASN A 311 -1.69 7.63 8.17
CA ASN A 311 -2.40 7.34 6.91
C ASN A 311 -1.45 6.84 5.82
N LEU A 312 -0.32 7.52 5.63
CA LEU A 312 0.71 7.13 4.67
C LEU A 312 1.28 5.74 5.00
N CYS A 313 1.49 5.43 6.29
CA CYS A 313 1.90 4.10 6.73
C CYS A 313 0.90 3.02 6.33
N ALA A 314 -0.41 3.27 6.49
CA ALA A 314 -1.45 2.33 6.06
C ALA A 314 -1.45 2.14 4.53
N VAL A 315 -1.40 3.23 3.77
CA VAL A 315 -1.37 3.18 2.30
C VAL A 315 -0.14 2.45 1.78
N LEU A 316 1.04 2.76 2.31
CA LEU A 316 2.29 2.12 1.90
C LEU A 316 2.36 0.66 2.37
N SER A 317 1.79 0.33 3.53
CA SER A 317 1.68 -1.07 3.97
C SER A 317 0.91 -1.90 2.95
N VAL A 318 -0.30 -1.47 2.58
CA VAL A 318 -1.10 -2.14 1.55
C VAL A 318 -0.38 -2.19 0.21
N SER A 319 0.24 -1.08 -0.22
CA SER A 319 0.94 -1.01 -1.50
C SER A 319 2.14 -1.96 -1.56
N ILE A 320 2.97 -2.01 -0.51
CA ILE A 320 4.12 -2.92 -0.43
C ILE A 320 3.66 -4.37 -0.36
N GLY A 321 2.60 -4.68 0.41
CA GLY A 321 2.00 -6.01 0.42
C GLY A 321 1.52 -6.44 -0.97
N LEU A 322 0.82 -5.54 -1.68
CA LEU A 322 0.34 -5.82 -3.04
C LEU A 322 1.50 -6.01 -4.04
N LEU A 323 2.50 -5.13 -4.01
CA LEU A 323 3.67 -5.24 -4.88
C LEU A 323 4.44 -6.54 -4.64
N ASN A 324 4.62 -6.95 -3.38
CA ASN A 324 5.29 -8.20 -3.06
C ASN A 324 4.50 -9.43 -3.51
N LEU A 325 3.19 -9.34 -3.76
CA LEU A 325 2.40 -10.43 -4.35
C LEU A 325 2.47 -10.50 -5.88
N PHE A 326 3.09 -9.53 -6.56
CA PHE A 326 3.26 -9.63 -8.01
C PHE A 326 4.19 -10.79 -8.38
N PRO A 327 3.93 -11.48 -9.51
CA PRO A 327 4.70 -12.64 -9.95
C PRO A 327 6.04 -12.21 -10.57
N ILE A 328 6.80 -11.38 -9.86
CA ILE A 328 8.13 -10.92 -10.23
C ILE A 328 9.12 -11.75 -9.42
N PRO A 329 9.99 -12.55 -10.08
CA PRO A 329 11.05 -13.26 -9.38
C PRO A 329 11.87 -12.27 -8.53
N LEU A 330 12.28 -12.66 -7.32
CA LEU A 330 12.86 -11.83 -6.23
C LEU A 330 11.83 -11.31 -5.22
N LEU A 331 10.56 -11.17 -5.58
CA LEU A 331 9.47 -10.87 -4.65
C LEU A 331 8.80 -12.16 -4.14
N ASP A 332 7.99 -12.05 -3.10
CA ASP A 332 7.23 -13.18 -2.54
C ASP A 332 6.32 -13.85 -3.59
N GLY A 333 5.64 -13.06 -4.41
CA GLY A 333 4.78 -13.51 -5.49
C GLY A 333 5.54 -14.30 -6.56
N GLY A 334 6.83 -14.01 -6.77
CA GLY A 334 7.72 -14.80 -7.61
C GLY A 334 7.95 -16.21 -7.06
N HIS A 335 8.13 -16.34 -5.74
CA HIS A 335 8.24 -17.64 -5.08
C HIS A 335 6.92 -18.41 -5.14
N LEU A 336 5.79 -17.73 -4.91
CA LEU A 336 4.45 -18.32 -5.08
C LEU A 336 4.21 -18.80 -6.50
N MET A 337 4.67 -18.07 -7.51
CA MET A 337 4.62 -18.49 -8.92
C MET A 337 5.44 -19.77 -9.15
N PHE A 338 6.65 -19.86 -8.61
CA PHE A 338 7.46 -21.08 -8.71
C PHE A 338 6.81 -22.28 -8.02
N TYR A 339 6.20 -22.07 -6.85
CA TYR A 339 5.43 -23.10 -6.14
C TYR A 339 4.19 -23.54 -6.90
N ALA A 340 3.47 -22.61 -7.53
CA ALA A 340 2.35 -22.96 -8.40
C ALA A 340 2.83 -23.83 -9.58
N ALA A 341 3.95 -23.48 -10.21
CA ALA A 341 4.54 -24.29 -11.27
C ALA A 341 4.99 -25.68 -10.77
N GLU A 342 5.51 -25.79 -9.55
CA GLU A 342 5.84 -27.07 -8.91
C GLU A 342 4.62 -27.95 -8.71
N VAL A 343 3.50 -27.39 -8.23
CA VAL A 343 2.23 -28.12 -8.04
C VAL A 343 1.70 -28.64 -9.38
N VAL A 344 1.68 -27.80 -10.41
CA VAL A 344 1.20 -28.18 -11.75
C VAL A 344 2.09 -29.25 -12.39
N ARG A 345 3.42 -29.17 -12.20
CA ARG A 345 4.39 -30.11 -12.79
C ARG A 345 4.60 -31.37 -11.97
N GLY A 346 4.14 -31.41 -10.71
CA GLY A 346 4.41 -32.48 -9.74
C GLY A 346 5.88 -32.58 -9.29
N ARG A 347 6.74 -31.64 -9.70
CA ARG A 347 8.18 -31.60 -9.36
C ARG A 347 8.71 -30.16 -9.38
N PRO A 348 9.72 -29.84 -8.55
CA PRO A 348 10.27 -28.49 -8.48
C PRO A 348 10.89 -28.05 -9.81
N LEU A 349 10.97 -26.73 -10.01
CA LEU A 349 11.75 -26.13 -11.10
C LEU A 349 13.24 -26.41 -10.88
N SER A 350 13.98 -26.68 -11.96
CA SER A 350 15.43 -26.84 -11.89
C SER A 350 16.08 -25.58 -11.36
N GLU A 351 17.17 -25.73 -10.59
CA GLU A 351 17.93 -24.61 -10.03
C GLU A 351 18.31 -23.56 -11.07
N ARG A 352 18.78 -24.00 -12.27
CA ARG A 352 19.07 -23.10 -13.40
C ARG A 352 17.88 -22.25 -13.83
N THR A 353 16.67 -22.79 -13.77
CA THR A 353 15.45 -22.06 -14.13
C THR A 353 15.08 -21.06 -13.06
N GLN A 354 15.22 -21.42 -11.79
CA GLN A 354 14.98 -20.50 -10.68
C GLN A 354 16.00 -19.36 -10.68
N GLU A 355 17.29 -19.67 -10.86
CA GLU A 355 18.39 -18.70 -10.97
C GLU A 355 18.17 -17.73 -12.14
N MET A 356 17.80 -18.25 -13.32
CA MET A 356 17.45 -17.41 -14.47
C MET A 356 16.25 -16.53 -14.16
N GLY A 357 15.22 -17.09 -13.52
CA GLY A 357 14.06 -16.34 -13.04
C GLY A 357 14.49 -15.18 -12.14
N PHE A 358 15.27 -15.44 -11.09
CA PHE A 358 15.76 -14.42 -10.17
C PHE A 358 16.61 -13.34 -10.88
N ARG A 359 17.45 -13.71 -11.86
CA ARG A 359 18.22 -12.74 -12.65
C ARG A 359 17.33 -11.83 -13.49
N ILE A 360 16.32 -12.40 -14.16
CA ILE A 360 15.33 -11.64 -14.93
C ILE A 360 14.56 -10.70 -14.00
N GLY A 361 14.08 -11.23 -12.87
CA GLY A 361 13.36 -10.46 -11.86
C GLY A 361 14.17 -9.31 -11.28
N LEU A 362 15.43 -9.54 -10.91
CA LEU A 362 16.35 -8.50 -10.48
C LEU A 362 16.55 -7.43 -11.56
N GLY A 363 16.72 -7.83 -12.83
CA GLY A 363 16.81 -6.90 -13.94
C GLY A 363 15.57 -6.01 -14.09
N LEU A 364 14.37 -6.60 -13.97
CA LEU A 364 13.10 -5.87 -14.00
C LEU A 364 12.96 -4.89 -12.82
N VAL A 365 13.28 -5.32 -11.60
CA VAL A 365 13.22 -4.47 -10.41
C VAL A 365 14.22 -3.31 -10.51
N LEU A 366 15.46 -3.57 -10.95
CA LEU A 366 16.46 -2.52 -11.15
C LEU A 366 16.04 -1.52 -12.23
N MET A 367 15.50 -2.00 -13.35
CA MET A 367 14.97 -1.14 -14.42
C MET A 367 13.84 -0.26 -13.89
N LEU A 368 12.88 -0.83 -13.15
CA LEU A 368 11.78 -0.08 -12.54
C LEU A 368 12.30 0.94 -11.52
N MET A 369 13.30 0.58 -10.71
CA MET A 369 13.90 1.48 -9.73
C MET A 369 14.59 2.67 -10.39
N VAL A 370 15.35 2.44 -11.47
CA VAL A 370 15.97 3.52 -12.25
C VAL A 370 14.91 4.41 -12.89
N PHE A 371 13.88 3.81 -13.50
CA PHE A 371 12.78 4.55 -14.12
C PHE A 371 12.02 5.42 -13.10
N ALA A 372 11.63 4.85 -11.96
CA ALA A 372 10.90 5.56 -10.92
C ALA A 372 11.76 6.67 -10.28
N THR A 373 13.04 6.41 -10.05
CA THR A 373 13.99 7.42 -9.53
C THR A 373 14.17 8.56 -10.52
N TYR A 374 14.31 8.25 -11.82
CA TYR A 374 14.40 9.26 -12.87
C TYR A 374 13.14 10.14 -12.92
N ASN A 375 11.95 9.52 -12.85
CA ASN A 375 10.69 10.26 -12.80
C ASN A 375 10.57 11.13 -11.56
N ASP A 376 11.00 10.65 -10.40
CA ASP A 376 11.01 11.44 -9.17
C ASP A 376 11.92 12.66 -9.30
N ILE A 377 13.13 12.51 -9.85
CA ILE A 377 14.07 13.62 -10.09
C ILE A 377 13.46 14.65 -11.04
N LEU A 378 12.87 14.21 -12.14
CA LEU A 378 12.20 15.12 -13.08
C LEU A 378 11.05 15.89 -12.40
N ARG A 379 10.25 15.21 -11.59
CA ARG A 379 9.14 15.83 -10.86
C ARG A 379 9.65 16.86 -9.85
N MET A 380 10.73 16.54 -9.14
CA MET A 380 11.36 17.43 -8.17
C MET A 380 12.01 18.64 -8.83
N ALA A 381 12.60 18.47 -10.03
CA ALA A 381 13.17 19.58 -10.79
C ALA A 381 12.09 20.50 -11.40
N ALA A 382 10.89 19.97 -11.65
CA ALA A 382 9.76 20.71 -12.23
C ALA A 382 8.81 21.35 -11.19
N SER A 383 8.99 21.04 -9.90
CA SER A 383 8.24 21.59 -8.76
C SER A 383 9.02 22.70 -8.08
#